data_AF-A0A7X8HX41-F1
#
_entry.id   AF-A0A7X8HX41-F1
#
_cell.length_a   1.000
_cell.length_b   1.000
_cell.length_c   1.000
_cell.angle_alpha   90.00
_cell.angle_beta   90.00
_cell.angle_gamma   90.00
#
_symmetry.space_group_name_H-M   'P 1'
#
loop_
_entity.id
_entity.type
_entity.pdbx_description
1 polymer ?
#
loop_
_entity_poly.entity_id
_entity_poly.type
_entity_poly.pdbx_seq_one_letter_code
_entity_poly.pdbx_strand_id
1 'polypeptide(L)' 'MTTRPKRNFTPEFRLEAAQLVIDQNYTVRQAAETMSVGYSTMDTWVRQLRKERNGETSKATPMAVLIQIITL' A
#
# COMPACT_ATOMS: atom_id res chain seq x y z
N MET A 1 -12.49 22.33 16.02
CA MET A 1 -12.22 21.63 14.74
C MET A 1 -12.08 20.15 15.06
N THR A 2 -13.08 19.32 14.73
CA THR A 2 -13.04 17.89 15.10
C THR A 2 -12.21 17.14 14.07
N THR A 3 -10.94 16.89 14.41
CA THR A 3 -10.03 16.07 13.61
C THR A 3 -10.59 14.66 13.58
N ARG A 4 -11.14 14.23 12.43
CA ARG A 4 -11.64 12.86 12.26
C ARG A 4 -10.48 11.89 12.57
N PRO A 5 -10.69 10.84 13.37
CA PRO A 5 -9.64 9.88 13.66
C PRO A 5 -9.17 9.29 12.33
N LYS A 6 -7.91 9.54 11.99
CA LYS A 6 -7.26 8.93 10.83
C LYS A 6 -7.40 7.42 11.03
N ARG A 7 -8.08 6.74 10.12
CA ARG A 7 -8.15 5.28 10.15
C ARG A 7 -6.72 4.78 9.94
N ASN A 8 -6.06 4.42 11.04
CA ASN A 8 -4.68 3.98 11.02
C ASN A 8 -4.66 2.55 10.52
N PHE A 9 -4.54 2.38 9.20
CA PHE A 9 -4.24 1.08 8.63
C PHE A 9 -2.84 0.67 9.06
N THR A 10 -2.71 -0.54 9.59
CA THR A 10 -1.43 -1.14 9.93
C THR A 10 -0.57 -1.23 8.67
N PRO A 11 0.76 -1.09 8.78
CA PRO A 11 1.66 -1.22 7.63
C PRO A 11 1.36 -2.50 6.83
N GLU A 12 1.28 -3.65 7.49
CA GLU A 12 1.01 -4.94 6.85
C GLU A 12 -0.27 -4.95 6.00
N PHE A 13 -1.36 -4.36 6.49
CA PHE A 13 -2.61 -4.24 5.74
C PHE A 13 -2.43 -3.42 4.45
N ARG A 14 -1.61 -2.37 4.50
CA ARG A 14 -1.34 -1.53 3.31
C ARG A 14 -0.56 -2.34 2.27
N LEU A 15 0.40 -3.15 2.71
CA LEU A 15 1.20 -3.99 1.84
C LEU A 15 0.34 -5.06 1.14
N GLU A 16 -0.49 -5.78 1.90
CA GLU A 16 -1.41 -6.79 1.35
C GLU A 16 -2.33 -6.19 0.29
N ALA A 17 -2.91 -5.02 0.60
CA ALA A 17 -3.76 -4.29 -0.32
C ALA A 17 -3.04 -3.86 -1.62
N ALA A 18 -1.79 -3.40 -1.52
CA ALA A 18 -0.99 -3.02 -2.69
C ALA A 18 -0.50 -4.23 -3.50
N GLN A 19 -0.25 -5.37 -2.86
CA GLN A 19 0.12 -6.64 -3.53
C GLN A 19 -1.03 -7.17 -4.40
N LEU A 20 -2.30 -6.99 -4.02
CA LEU A 20 -3.42 -7.34 -4.90
C LEU A 20 -3.30 -6.68 -6.28
N VAL A 21 -2.88 -5.41 -6.32
CA VAL A 21 -2.76 -4.65 -7.57
C VAL A 21 -1.53 -5.07 -8.38
N ILE A 22 -0.38 -5.29 -7.72
CA ILE A 22 0.88 -5.56 -8.43
C ILE A 22 1.04 -7.06 -8.76
N ASP A 23 0.72 -7.95 -7.82
CA ASP A 23 0.94 -9.39 -7.95
C ASP A 23 -0.27 -10.12 -8.53
N GLN A 24 -1.48 -9.71 -8.17
CA GLN A 24 -2.72 -10.30 -8.70
C GLN A 24 -3.30 -9.53 -9.90
N ASN A 25 -2.61 -8.48 -10.36
CA ASN A 25 -2.99 -7.65 -11.50
C ASN A 25 -4.41 -7.06 -11.40
N TYR A 26 -4.87 -6.79 -10.17
CA TYR A 26 -6.13 -6.08 -9.94
C TYR A 26 -5.99 -4.62 -10.36
N THR A 27 -7.11 -4.00 -10.72
CA THR A 27 -7.13 -2.53 -10.84
C THR A 27 -7.11 -1.90 -9.45
N VAL A 28 -6.53 -0.70 -9.33
CA VAL A 28 -6.52 0.09 -8.07
C VAL A 28 -7.93 0.25 -7.51
N ARG A 29 -8.92 0.44 -8.39
CA ARG A 29 -10.33 0.57 -8.01
C ARG A 29 -10.90 -0.71 -7.43
N GLN A 30 -10.65 -1.85 -8.08
CA GLN A 30 -11.14 -3.14 -7.62
C GLN A 30 -10.51 -3.53 -6.29
N ALA A 31 -9.20 -3.36 -6.13
CA ALA A 31 -8.53 -3.60 -4.86
C ALA A 31 -9.04 -2.66 -3.74
N ALA A 32 -9.33 -1.40 -4.08
CA ALA A 32 -9.89 -0.44 -3.12
C ALA A 32 -11.29 -0.83 -2.63
N GLU A 33 -12.14 -1.30 -3.56
CA GLU A 33 -13.48 -1.81 -3.25
C GLU A 33 -13.39 -3.10 -2.40
N THR A 34 -12.53 -4.06 -2.79
CA THR A 34 -12.31 -5.32 -2.05
C THR A 34 -11.82 -5.08 -0.62
N MET A 35 -10.86 -4.17 -0.43
CA MET A 35 -10.25 -3.90 0.87
C MET A 35 -10.97 -2.80 1.68
N SER A 36 -12.09 -2.26 1.17
CA SER A 36 -12.84 -1.16 1.78
C SER A 36 -11.98 0.07 2.14
N VAL A 37 -11.10 0.45 1.20
CA VAL A 37 -10.22 1.62 1.30
C VAL A 37 -10.54 2.64 0.22
N GLY A 38 -10.19 3.90 0.48
CA GLY A 38 -10.36 4.97 -0.50
C GLY A 38 -9.43 4.74 -1.71
N TYR A 39 -9.92 5.04 -2.91
CA TYR A 39 -9.14 4.92 -4.15
C TYR A 39 -7.78 5.65 -4.06
N SER A 40 -7.76 6.91 -3.60
CA SER A 40 -6.53 7.68 -3.45
C SER A 40 -5.55 7.07 -2.43
N THR A 41 -6.08 6.44 -1.40
CA THR A 41 -5.29 5.71 -0.41
C THR A 41 -4.62 4.50 -1.04
N MET A 42 -5.40 3.69 -1.79
CA MET A 42 -4.89 2.54 -2.53
C MET A 42 -3.85 2.95 -3.59
N ASP A 43 -4.11 3.99 -4.38
CA ASP A 43 -3.17 4.51 -5.38
C ASP A 43 -1.83 4.93 -4.76
N THR A 44 -1.88 5.59 -3.59
CA THR A 44 -0.66 5.96 -2.83
C THR A 44 0.12 4.71 -2.41
N TRP A 45 -0.57 3.70 -1.90
CA TRP A 45 0.03 2.44 -1.45
C TRP A 45 0.66 1.65 -2.59
N VAL A 46 0.00 1.60 -3.75
CA VAL A 46 0.53 0.94 -4.95
C VAL A 46 1.76 1.67 -5.48
N ARG A 47 1.73 3.00 -5.56
CA ARG A 47 2.90 3.80 -5.97
C ARG A 47 4.07 3.59 -5.02
N GLN A 48 3.79 3.54 -3.73
CA GLN A 48 4.79 3.30 -2.70
C GLN A 48 5.43 1.91 -2.85
N LEU A 49 4.63 0.85 -3.00
CA LEU A 49 5.13 -0.51 -3.20
C LEU A 49 5.92 -0.65 -4.51
N ARG A 50 5.52 0.04 -5.58
CA ARG A 50 6.27 0.10 -6.85
C ARG A 50 7.65 0.74 -6.67
N LYS A 51 7.74 1.83 -5.91
CA LYS A 51 9.01 2.50 -5.60
C LYS A 51 9.92 1.61 -4.77
N GLU A 52 9.37 0.97 -3.74
CA GLU A 52 10.11 0.02 -2.91
C GLU A 52 10.65 -1.15 -3.76
N ARG A 53 9.87 -1.70 -4.70
CA ARG A 53 10.33 -2.71 -5.67
C ARG A 53 11.40 -2.19 -6.64
N ASN A 54 11.39 -0.90 -6.96
CA ASN A 54 12.39 -0.27 -7.82
C ASN A 54 13.68 0.10 -7.06
N GLY A 55 13.79 -0.24 -5.77
CA GLY A 55 14.91 0.15 -4.91
C GLY A 55 14.85 1.62 -4.44
N GLU A 56 13.76 2.33 -4.74
CA GLU A 56 13.51 3.69 -4.27
C GLU A 56 12.87 3.65 -2.89
N THR A 57 13.69 3.76 -1.85
CA THR A 57 13.20 3.93 -0.48
C THR A 57 12.65 5.35 -0.33
N SER A 58 11.33 5.49 -0.33
CA SER A 58 10.71 6.78 -0.06
C SER A 58 10.93 7.17 1.42
N LYS A 59 11.11 8.45 1.74
CA LYS A 59 11.09 8.96 3.13
C LYS A 59 9.76 8.75 3.89
N ALA A 60 8.71 8.25 3.22
CA ALA A 60 7.45 7.92 3.88
C ALA A 60 7.61 6.66 4.76
N THR A 61 6.75 6.54 5.78
CA THR A 61 6.74 5.41 6.71
C THR A 61 6.68 4.11 5.90
N PRO A 62 7.66 3.19 6.06
CA PRO A 62 7.74 1.99 5.24
C PRO A 62 6.44 1.17 5.40
N MET A 63 5.90 0.70 4.28
CA MET A 63 4.61 0.02 4.27
C MET A 63 4.67 -1.37 4.89
N ALA A 64 5.84 -2.01 4.94
CA ALA A 64 6.10 -3.11 5.86
C ALA A 64 7.42 -2.82 6.54
N VAL A 65 7.57 -3.27 7.77
CA VAL A 65 8.87 -3.26 8.45
C VAL A 65 9.79 -4.16 7.62
N LEU A 66 10.55 -3.53 6.73
CA LEU A 66 11.54 -4.11 5.84
C LEU A 66 10.97 -4.90 4.64
N ILE A 67 11.53 -4.56 3.48
CA ILE A 67 11.42 -5.16 2.16
C ILE A 67 12.11 -6.54 2.20
N GLN A 68 11.67 -7.43 3.10
CA GLN A 68 12.29 -8.74 3.23
C GLN A 68 12.03 -9.49 1.93
N ILE A 69 13.11 -9.78 1.21
CA ILE A 69 13.22 -10.71 0.09
C ILE A 69 12.89 -10.07 -1.28
N ILE A 70 13.89 -9.40 -1.87
CA ILE A 70 14.27 -9.69 -3.27
C ILE A 70 14.26 -11.22 -3.37
N THR A 71 13.26 -11.80 -4.03
CA THR A 71 12.93 -13.24 -4.13
C THR A 71 14.15 -14.17 -4.06
N LEU A 72 14.44 -14.72 -2.86
CA LEU A 72 15.23 -15.94 -2.62
C LEU A 72 14.28 -17.05 -2.18
#